data_AF-A0A7W2UKD1-F1
#
_entry.id   AF-A0A7W2UKD1-F1
#
_cell.length_a   1.000
_cell.length_b   1.000
_cell.length_c   1.000
_cell.angle_alpha   90.00
_cell.angle_beta   90.00
_cell.angle_gamma   90.00
#
_symmetry.space_group_name_H-M   'P 1'
#
loop_
_entity.id
_entity.type
_entity.pdbx_description
1 polymer ?
#
loop_
_entity_poly.entity_id
_entity_poly.type
_entity_poly.pdbx_seq_one_letter_code
_entity_poly.pdbx_strand_id
1 'polypeptide(L)'
;MLTGGAVVGLAAVGGWMLAGSGDASQGVRKEGPASTEWASAAADSGAYAGGRGSSRPSPAAGKKVDVIKLVKADPRVGDDLKTSLKPCPTAKDREAKQEIKGYPVDVTSGRLTGSPDSDLVINVMSCTDGFGIGSYVYRKVGDRYENVFSDEQPPVYADVAKDELRVTKLSYTSGDSVCCPSSETVITYGWSGADRSFTVRSRERTDYSKNVPKEEATPVPTARADDGTEG
;
A
#
# COMPACT_ATOMS: atom_id res chain seq x y z
N MET A 1 -21.41 -34.39 53.53
CA MET A 1 -22.44 -35.44 53.69
C MET A 1 -23.72 -34.94 53.05
N LEU A 2 -24.44 -35.87 52.38
CA LEU A 2 -25.81 -35.79 51.84
C LEU A 2 -25.97 -35.04 50.50
N THR A 3 -25.99 -35.75 49.35
CA THR A 3 -27.17 -36.36 48.64
C THR A 3 -28.05 -35.31 47.97
N GLY A 4 -28.48 -35.38 46.70
CA GLY A 4 -28.55 -36.43 45.70
C GLY A 4 -29.80 -36.20 44.82
N GLY A 5 -29.80 -36.68 43.58
CA GLY A 5 -31.02 -36.98 42.81
C GLY A 5 -31.24 -36.20 41.50
N ALA A 6 -32.06 -36.73 40.60
CA ALA A 6 -31.72 -37.54 39.42
C ALA A 6 -32.90 -37.48 38.42
N VAL A 7 -32.62 -37.71 37.12
CA VAL A 7 -33.47 -38.29 36.02
C VAL A 7 -34.80 -37.58 35.64
N VAL A 8 -35.41 -37.63 34.43
CA VAL A 8 -35.22 -38.17 33.05
C VAL A 8 -36.36 -37.56 32.19
N GLY A 9 -36.24 -37.50 30.85
CA GLY A 9 -37.43 -37.37 30.00
C GLY A 9 -37.19 -37.21 28.49
N LEU A 10 -37.14 -38.34 27.78
CA LEU A 10 -37.06 -38.50 26.31
C LEU A 10 -38.44 -38.30 25.64
N ALA A 11 -38.49 -37.84 24.38
CA ALA A 11 -39.32 -38.45 23.32
C ALA A 11 -39.02 -37.85 21.93
N ALA A 12 -38.89 -38.75 20.95
CA ALA A 12 -38.57 -38.52 19.55
C ALA A 12 -39.79 -38.81 18.65
N VAL A 13 -39.87 -38.17 17.49
CA VAL A 13 -40.57 -38.59 16.24
C VAL A 13 -40.18 -37.58 15.16
N GLY A 14 -39.84 -37.89 13.91
CA GLY A 14 -39.81 -39.12 13.12
C GLY A 14 -40.06 -38.79 11.64
N GLY A 15 -39.23 -39.33 10.72
CA GLY A 15 -39.53 -39.59 9.30
C GLY A 15 -39.40 -38.44 8.28
N TRP A 16 -39.15 -38.66 6.98
CA TRP A 16 -38.32 -39.58 6.15
C TRP A 16 -38.49 -39.12 4.68
N MET A 17 -37.55 -39.53 3.82
CA MET A 17 -37.57 -39.55 2.33
C MET A 17 -37.10 -38.30 1.56
N LEU A 18 -36.51 -38.35 0.36
CA LEU A 18 -35.71 -39.33 -0.42
C LEU A 18 -35.10 -38.51 -1.60
N ALA A 19 -33.88 -38.87 -2.01
CA ALA A 19 -33.25 -38.74 -3.34
C ALA A 19 -33.47 -37.50 -4.25
N GLY A 20 -32.35 -36.88 -4.66
CA GLY A 20 -32.26 -36.02 -5.84
C GLY A 20 -30.81 -35.90 -6.31
N SER A 21 -30.54 -36.44 -7.50
CA SER A 21 -29.25 -36.58 -8.18
C SER A 21 -28.54 -35.25 -8.46
N GLY A 22 -27.21 -35.32 -8.58
CA GLY A 22 -26.33 -34.15 -8.63
C GLY A 22 -26.30 -33.37 -9.94
N ASP A 23 -25.57 -32.26 -9.87
CA ASP A 23 -24.60 -31.83 -10.87
C ASP A 23 -23.65 -30.84 -10.17
N ALA A 24 -22.45 -31.32 -9.83
CA ALA A 24 -21.37 -30.44 -9.40
C ALA A 24 -20.80 -29.75 -10.64
N SER A 25 -21.50 -28.72 -11.13
CA SER A 25 -20.91 -27.80 -12.09
C SER A 25 -19.89 -26.94 -11.34
N GLN A 26 -18.61 -27.33 -11.40
CA GLN A 26 -17.53 -26.37 -11.29
C GLN A 26 -17.65 -25.42 -12.48
N GLY A 27 -18.46 -24.39 -12.32
CA GLY A 27 -18.37 -23.19 -13.14
C GLY A 27 -17.04 -22.53 -12.82
N VAL A 28 -15.99 -22.89 -13.56
CA VAL A 28 -14.83 -22.02 -13.71
C VAL A 28 -15.37 -20.68 -14.20
N ARG A 29 -15.39 -19.68 -13.31
CA ARG A 29 -15.64 -18.32 -13.75
C ARG A 29 -14.54 -18.00 -14.73
N LYS A 30 -14.90 -17.91 -16.02
CA LYS A 30 -14.05 -17.28 -17.01
C LYS A 30 -14.03 -15.80 -16.63
N GLU A 31 -13.03 -15.40 -15.85
CA GLU A 31 -12.73 -13.99 -15.69
C GLU A 31 -12.39 -13.47 -17.10
N GLY A 32 -13.33 -12.74 -17.69
CA GLY A 32 -13.04 -11.95 -18.89
C GLY A 32 -11.95 -10.94 -18.54
N PRO A 33 -11.24 -10.39 -19.54
CA PRO A 33 -10.21 -9.39 -19.28
C PRO A 33 -10.84 -8.27 -18.45
N ALA A 34 -10.45 -8.17 -17.19
CA ALA A 34 -10.88 -7.08 -16.33
C ALA A 34 -10.42 -5.80 -17.03
N SER A 35 -11.38 -5.00 -17.50
CA SER A 35 -11.11 -3.66 -17.98
C SER A 35 -10.33 -2.95 -16.88
N THR A 36 -9.05 -2.71 -17.13
CA THR A 36 -8.12 -2.05 -16.20
C THR A 36 -8.35 -0.54 -16.20
N GLU A 37 -9.60 -0.13 -16.26
CA GLU A 37 -10.02 1.23 -15.99
C GLU A 37 -10.31 1.31 -14.50
N TRP A 38 -9.18 1.45 -13.80
CA TRP A 38 -9.04 2.03 -12.47
C TRP A 38 -10.17 3.03 -12.19
N ALA A 39 -10.73 2.98 -10.98
CA ALA A 39 -11.42 4.11 -10.39
C ALA A 39 -10.38 5.20 -10.02
N SER A 40 -9.67 5.70 -11.03
CA SER A 40 -9.30 7.09 -11.27
C SER A 40 -8.85 7.85 -10.04
N ALA A 41 -9.83 8.45 -9.39
CA ALA A 41 -9.61 9.67 -8.66
C ALA A 41 -9.11 9.47 -7.23
N ALA A 42 -9.29 8.28 -6.65
CA ALA A 42 -9.12 8.10 -5.20
C ALA A 42 -7.64 7.96 -4.80
N ALA A 43 -6.88 7.17 -5.55
CA ALA A 43 -5.48 6.90 -5.24
C ALA A 43 -4.50 7.61 -6.20
N ASP A 44 -4.98 8.48 -7.08
CA ASP A 44 -4.17 9.36 -7.94
C ASP A 44 -3.57 10.56 -7.16
N SER A 45 -3.98 10.79 -5.90
CA SER A 45 -3.50 11.89 -5.07
C SER A 45 -2.35 11.52 -4.12
N GLY A 46 -2.04 10.22 -3.97
CA GLY A 46 -1.01 9.71 -3.07
C GLY A 46 0.38 9.61 -3.68
N ALA A 47 1.44 9.55 -2.87
CA ALA A 47 2.82 9.41 -3.36
C ALA A 47 3.05 8.12 -4.18
N TYR A 48 2.22 7.09 -4.01
CA TYR A 48 2.23 5.86 -4.81
C TYR A 48 1.50 6.00 -6.16
N ALA A 49 0.70 7.06 -6.38
CA ALA A 49 0.19 7.43 -7.71
C ALA A 49 1.34 7.78 -8.66
N GLY A 50 2.43 8.35 -8.10
CA GLY A 50 3.68 8.69 -8.78
C GLY A 50 4.49 7.49 -9.26
N GLY A 51 4.01 6.26 -9.01
CA GLY A 51 4.56 5.02 -9.55
C GLY A 51 4.53 4.98 -11.09
N ARG A 52 3.81 5.87 -11.78
CA ARG A 52 3.96 6.03 -13.23
C ARG A 52 5.19 6.87 -13.56
N GLY A 53 6.35 6.23 -13.53
CA GLY A 53 7.54 6.69 -14.25
C GLY A 53 8.05 8.07 -13.86
N SER A 54 8.10 8.37 -12.55
CA SER A 54 8.84 9.54 -12.08
C SER A 54 10.30 9.39 -12.53
N SER A 55 10.70 10.21 -13.51
CA SER A 55 12.08 10.38 -13.95
C SER A 55 12.96 10.56 -12.73
N ARG A 56 13.63 9.47 -12.35
CA ARG A 56 14.49 9.36 -11.16
C ARG A 56 15.45 10.55 -11.17
N PRO A 57 15.36 11.49 -10.22
CA PRO A 57 16.33 12.58 -10.15
C PRO A 57 17.71 11.94 -10.06
N SER A 58 18.55 12.19 -11.06
CA SER A 58 19.94 11.75 -11.02
C SER A 58 20.57 12.40 -9.78
N PRO A 59 21.30 11.66 -8.91
CA PRO A 59 21.89 12.25 -7.73
C PRO A 59 22.72 13.47 -8.15
N ALA A 60 22.38 14.63 -7.57
CA ALA A 60 23.06 15.88 -7.86
C ALA A 60 24.58 15.71 -7.76
N ALA A 61 25.32 16.42 -8.62
CA ALA A 61 26.77 16.35 -8.77
C ALA A 61 27.50 16.63 -7.44
N GLY A 62 27.75 15.56 -6.70
CA GLY A 62 28.52 15.49 -5.46
C GLY A 62 29.11 14.08 -5.35
N LYS A 63 29.99 13.84 -4.37
CA LYS A 63 30.51 12.49 -4.08
C LYS A 63 29.34 11.50 -4.09
N LYS A 64 29.39 10.49 -4.98
CA LYS A 64 28.38 9.44 -5.05
C LYS A 64 28.31 8.76 -3.69
N VAL A 65 27.23 9.01 -2.96
CA VAL A 65 26.96 8.35 -1.69
C VAL A 65 26.51 6.94 -2.01
N ASP A 66 27.17 5.94 -1.45
CA ASP A 66 26.68 4.57 -1.50
C ASP A 66 25.51 4.44 -0.51
N VAL A 67 24.31 4.67 -1.02
CA VAL A 67 23.07 4.64 -0.24
C VAL A 67 22.81 3.27 0.37
N ILE A 68 23.20 2.19 -0.31
CA ILE A 68 23.02 0.83 0.20
C ILE A 68 23.93 0.61 1.40
N LYS A 69 25.20 1.00 1.28
CA LYS A 69 26.14 0.94 2.40
C LYS A 69 25.70 1.84 3.55
N LEU A 70 25.16 3.03 3.26
CA LEU A 70 24.64 3.95 4.27
C LEU A 70 23.50 3.32 5.07
N VAL A 71 22.45 2.81 4.41
CA VAL A 71 21.29 2.18 5.07
C VAL A 71 21.70 0.91 5.82
N LYS A 72 22.58 0.08 5.25
CA LYS A 72 23.05 -1.15 5.92
C LYS A 72 23.91 -0.88 7.15
N ALA A 73 24.66 0.22 7.15
CA ALA A 73 25.53 0.59 8.28
C ALA A 73 24.80 1.36 9.38
N ASP A 74 23.58 1.84 9.13
CA ASP A 74 22.84 2.67 10.08
C ASP A 74 22.26 1.81 11.23
N PRO A 75 22.65 2.04 12.49
CA PRO A 75 22.11 1.29 13.64
C PRO A 75 20.62 1.56 13.89
N ARG A 76 20.04 2.64 13.34
CA ARG A 76 18.61 2.95 13.46
C ARG A 76 17.73 2.13 12.51
N VAL A 77 18.35 1.47 11.52
CA VAL A 77 17.64 0.64 10.55
C VAL A 77 17.50 -0.78 11.09
N GLY A 78 16.30 -1.34 11.04
CA GLY A 78 15.98 -2.68 11.52
C GLY A 78 16.77 -3.78 10.78
N ASP A 79 17.14 -4.83 11.50
CA ASP A 79 17.94 -5.93 10.95
C ASP A 79 17.19 -6.72 9.85
N ASP A 80 15.86 -6.84 9.98
CA ASP A 80 15.00 -7.47 8.97
C ASP A 80 15.04 -6.70 7.65
N LEU A 81 14.99 -5.36 7.71
CA LEU A 81 15.08 -4.51 6.53
C LEU A 81 16.49 -4.55 5.92
N LYS A 82 17.55 -4.51 6.73
CA LYS A 82 18.94 -4.68 6.25
C LYS A 82 19.16 -6.01 5.53
N THR A 83 18.58 -7.09 6.07
CA THR A 83 18.68 -8.44 5.53
C THR A 83 17.87 -8.60 4.24
N SER A 84 16.74 -7.89 4.15
CA SER A 84 15.85 -7.88 2.98
C SER A 84 16.34 -6.92 1.89
N LEU A 85 17.17 -5.93 2.23
CA LEU A 85 17.81 -5.02 1.27
C LEU A 85 18.88 -5.75 0.47
N LYS A 86 18.43 -6.43 -0.58
CA LYS A 86 19.21 -7.16 -1.58
C LYS A 86 18.82 -6.67 -2.98
N PRO A 87 19.67 -6.88 -3.99
CA PRO A 87 19.28 -6.63 -5.36
C PRO A 87 18.05 -7.48 -5.72
N CYS A 88 17.09 -6.86 -6.40
CA CYS A 88 15.95 -7.57 -6.96
C CYS A 88 16.42 -8.58 -8.01
N PRO A 89 15.81 -9.77 -8.03
CA PRO A 89 16.10 -10.76 -9.06
C PRO A 89 15.72 -10.17 -10.42
N THR A 90 16.59 -10.34 -11.42
CA THR A 90 16.21 -10.03 -12.81
C THR A 90 15.09 -10.98 -13.23
N ALA A 91 13.90 -10.46 -13.49
CA ALA A 91 12.79 -11.22 -14.03
C ALA A 91 13.20 -11.78 -15.39
N LYS A 92 12.98 -13.08 -15.57
CA LYS A 92 13.22 -13.75 -16.85
C LYS A 92 12.10 -13.49 -17.86
N ASP A 93 10.94 -13.05 -17.37
CA ASP A 93 9.72 -12.94 -18.13
C ASP A 93 9.28 -11.48 -18.26
N ARG A 94 9.14 -11.01 -19.51
CA ARG A 94 8.95 -9.60 -19.89
C ARG A 94 7.55 -9.04 -19.64
N GLU A 95 6.70 -9.76 -18.90
CA GLU A 95 5.31 -9.35 -18.65
C GLU A 95 5.12 -8.55 -17.35
N ALA A 96 6.16 -8.46 -16.51
CA ALA A 96 6.17 -7.51 -15.39
C ALA A 96 6.34 -6.08 -15.92
N LYS A 97 5.23 -5.34 -16.02
CA LYS A 97 5.14 -3.98 -16.57
C LYS A 97 5.99 -2.94 -15.82
N GLN A 98 6.55 -3.30 -14.67
CA GLN A 98 7.44 -2.44 -13.88
C GLN A 98 8.36 -3.26 -12.95
N GLU A 99 9.47 -3.75 -13.50
CA GLU A 99 10.46 -4.49 -12.71
C GLU A 99 11.54 -3.54 -12.17
N ILE A 100 11.76 -3.53 -10.85
CA ILE A 100 12.88 -2.80 -10.26
C ILE A 100 14.16 -3.61 -10.48
N LYS A 101 15.05 -3.13 -11.35
CA LYS A 101 16.37 -3.73 -11.56
C LYS A 101 17.38 -3.22 -10.53
N GLY A 102 18.14 -4.12 -9.91
CA GLY A 102 19.10 -3.76 -8.86
C GLY A 102 18.41 -3.60 -7.52
N TYR A 103 18.94 -2.76 -6.63
CA TYR A 103 18.34 -2.56 -5.31
C TYR A 103 17.01 -1.79 -5.40
N PRO A 104 15.95 -2.21 -4.67
CA PRO A 104 14.66 -1.54 -4.65
C PRO A 104 14.70 -0.32 -3.74
N VAL A 105 15.48 0.68 -4.15
CA VAL A 105 15.68 1.90 -3.38
C VAL A 105 15.40 3.10 -4.25
N ASP A 106 14.53 3.99 -3.79
CA ASP A 106 14.31 5.29 -4.36
C ASP A 106 14.98 6.37 -3.50
N VAL A 107 15.56 7.37 -4.16
CA VAL A 107 16.38 8.41 -3.51
C VAL A 107 16.02 9.75 -4.07
N THR A 108 15.55 10.64 -3.20
CA THR A 108 15.26 12.03 -3.53
C THR A 108 16.07 12.94 -2.62
N SER A 109 16.65 14.01 -3.18
CA SER A 109 17.33 15.04 -2.39
C SER A 109 16.41 16.23 -2.14
N GLY A 110 16.41 16.78 -0.93
CA GLY A 110 15.58 17.93 -0.54
C GLY A 110 16.24 18.80 0.52
N ARG A 111 15.67 19.98 0.79
CA ARG A 111 16.13 20.90 1.85
C ARG A 111 15.16 20.87 3.02
N LEU A 112 15.19 19.79 3.79
CA LEU A 112 14.24 19.54 4.87
C LEU A 112 14.72 20.07 6.22
N THR A 113 16.04 20.06 6.46
CA THR A 113 16.62 20.37 7.78
C THR A 113 17.27 21.75 7.86
N GLY A 114 17.19 22.52 6.77
CA GLY A 114 17.85 23.83 6.64
C GLY A 114 19.38 23.77 6.56
N SER A 115 19.99 22.58 6.42
CA SER A 115 21.44 22.45 6.19
C SER A 115 21.87 23.05 4.85
N PRO A 116 23.12 23.52 4.71
CA PRO A 116 23.62 24.04 3.43
C PRO A 116 23.57 22.97 2.34
N ASP A 117 23.98 21.76 2.68
CA ASP A 117 23.83 20.56 1.84
C ASP A 117 22.40 20.02 1.87
N SER A 118 21.97 19.42 0.76
CA SER A 118 20.68 18.74 0.68
C SER A 118 20.64 17.48 1.57
N ASP A 119 19.50 17.26 2.19
CA ASP A 119 19.15 16.00 2.85
C ASP A 119 18.80 14.94 1.81
N LEU A 120 19.04 13.67 2.14
CA LEU A 120 18.64 12.52 1.34
C LEU A 120 17.39 11.89 1.95
N VAL A 121 16.31 11.81 1.18
CA VAL A 121 15.14 10.98 1.45
C VAL A 121 15.33 9.67 0.73
N ILE A 122 15.34 8.56 1.47
CA ILE A 122 15.59 7.22 0.96
C ILE A 122 14.39 6.35 1.29
N ASN A 123 13.75 5.80 0.26
CA ASN A 123 12.69 4.81 0.39
C ASN A 123 13.23 3.45 -0.02
N VAL A 124 13.06 2.44 0.83
CA VAL A 124 13.29 1.04 0.49
C VAL A 124 11.96 0.42 0.16
N MET A 125 11.88 -0.31 -0.96
CA MET A 125 10.66 -0.83 -1.54
C MET A 125 10.74 -2.35 -1.69
N SER A 126 9.60 -3.00 -1.88
CA SER A 126 9.54 -4.38 -2.34
C SER A 126 9.90 -4.46 -3.84
N CYS A 127 10.54 -5.55 -4.24
CA CYS A 127 11.00 -5.73 -5.63
C CYS A 127 9.87 -5.94 -6.64
N THR A 128 8.79 -6.59 -6.22
CA THR A 128 7.72 -7.09 -7.07
C THR A 128 6.68 -6.03 -7.41
N ASP A 129 6.32 -5.26 -6.41
CA ASP A 129 5.13 -4.41 -6.35
C ASP A 129 5.47 -2.97 -5.97
N GLY A 130 6.72 -2.70 -5.60
CA GLY A 130 7.20 -1.35 -5.34
C GLY A 130 6.57 -0.70 -4.10
N PHE A 131 5.99 -1.46 -3.18
CA PHE A 131 5.49 -0.89 -1.94
C PHE A 131 6.67 -0.55 -1.03
N GLY A 132 6.66 0.67 -0.51
CA GLY A 132 7.67 1.10 0.44
C GLY A 132 7.58 0.32 1.75
N ILE A 133 8.68 -0.29 2.13
CA ILE A 133 8.86 -1.04 3.37
C ILE A 133 9.63 -0.26 4.43
N GLY A 134 10.29 0.84 4.04
CA GLY A 134 10.90 1.77 4.98
C GLY A 134 11.28 3.09 4.33
N SER A 135 11.18 4.17 5.09
CA SER A 135 11.49 5.53 4.65
C SER A 135 12.42 6.22 5.65
N TYR A 136 13.44 6.90 5.13
CA TYR A 136 14.49 7.52 5.94
C TYR A 136 14.83 8.91 5.44
N VAL A 137 15.20 9.81 6.35
CA VAL A 137 15.85 11.08 6.00
C VAL A 137 17.25 11.11 6.62
N TYR A 138 18.24 11.34 5.76
CA TYR A 138 19.63 11.49 6.14
C TYR A 138 20.08 12.94 5.92
N ARG A 139 20.47 13.59 7.00
CA ARG A 139 21.03 14.93 6.99
C ARG A 139 22.54 14.88 6.85
N LYS A 140 23.12 15.71 5.99
CA LYS A 140 24.58 15.85 5.92
C LYS A 140 25.09 16.74 7.06
N VAL A 141 26.04 16.22 7.83
CA VAL A 141 26.72 16.89 8.95
C VAL A 141 28.22 16.71 8.76
N GLY A 142 28.90 17.75 8.28
CA GLY A 142 30.29 17.63 7.82
C GLY A 142 30.40 16.64 6.67
N ASP A 143 31.26 15.63 6.82
CA ASP A 143 31.50 14.60 5.79
C ASP A 143 30.64 13.34 5.96
N ARG A 144 29.71 13.32 6.93
CA ARG A 144 28.86 12.16 7.23
C ARG A 144 27.38 12.48 7.05
N TYR A 145 26.61 11.43 6.79
CA TYR A 145 25.15 11.47 6.85
C TYR A 145 24.67 10.94 8.20
N GLU A 146 23.74 11.64 8.81
CA GLU A 146 23.06 11.27 10.05
C GLU A 146 21.58 11.00 9.76
N ASN A 147 21.08 9.83 10.15
CA ASN A 147 19.66 9.55 10.08
C ASN A 147 18.91 10.38 11.12
N VAL A 148 17.98 11.20 10.64
CA VAL A 148 17.16 12.13 11.43
C VAL A 148 15.66 11.81 11.35
N PHE A 149 15.27 10.84 10.51
CA PHE A 149 13.92 10.33 10.39
C PHE A 149 13.97 8.86 9.93
N SER A 150 13.11 8.04 10.52
CA SER A 150 12.99 6.61 10.21
C SER A 150 11.56 6.15 10.43
N ASP A 151 10.98 5.51 9.42
CA ASP A 151 9.67 4.86 9.52
C ASP A 151 9.73 3.53 8.76
N GLU A 152 9.64 2.43 9.49
CA GLU A 152 9.68 1.06 8.96
C GLU A 152 8.34 0.34 9.23
N GLN A 153 7.22 1.07 9.10
CA GLN A 153 5.88 0.49 9.20
C GLN A 153 5.25 0.43 7.81
N PRO A 154 5.42 -0.67 7.05
CA PRO A 154 4.87 -0.80 5.72
C PRO A 154 3.34 -0.82 5.73
N PRO A 155 2.70 -0.37 4.63
CA PRO A 155 3.29 0.36 3.50
C PRO A 155 3.56 1.84 3.85
N VAL A 156 4.79 2.28 3.64
CA VAL A 156 5.25 3.65 3.93
C VAL A 156 6.10 4.19 2.80
N TYR A 157 5.83 5.43 2.38
CA TYR A 157 6.64 6.11 1.39
C TYR A 157 6.77 7.59 1.74
N ALA A 158 7.98 8.13 1.65
CA ALA A 158 8.28 9.51 1.98
C ALA A 158 8.72 10.30 0.75
N ASP A 159 8.20 11.52 0.61
CA ASP A 159 8.52 12.43 -0.46
C ASP A 159 8.81 13.85 0.06
N VAL A 160 9.47 14.64 -0.78
CA VAL A 160 9.81 16.03 -0.47
C VAL A 160 8.75 16.92 -1.11
N ALA A 161 7.97 17.62 -0.28
CA ALA A 161 7.00 18.60 -0.72
C ALA A 161 7.45 19.99 -0.25
N LYS A 162 8.07 20.76 -1.17
CA LYS A 162 8.75 22.04 -0.87
C LYS A 162 9.88 21.80 0.15
N ASP A 163 9.73 22.30 1.38
CA ASP A 163 10.70 22.17 2.48
C ASP A 163 10.16 21.26 3.60
N GLU A 164 9.09 20.50 3.33
CA GLU A 164 8.46 19.59 4.28
C GLU A 164 8.61 18.14 3.82
N LEU A 165 8.72 17.25 4.81
CA LEU A 165 8.75 15.81 4.58
C LEU A 165 7.31 15.32 4.61
N ARG A 166 6.82 14.76 3.51
CA ARG A 166 5.50 14.15 3.46
C ARG A 166 5.65 12.64 3.49
N VAL A 167 4.91 11.98 4.38
CA VAL A 167 4.92 10.53 4.54
C VAL A 167 3.52 10.00 4.28
N THR A 168 3.41 9.16 3.26
CA THR A 168 2.17 8.52 2.86
C THR A 168 2.14 7.11 3.43
N LYS A 169 1.04 6.76 4.11
CA LYS A 169 0.77 5.42 4.62
C LYS A 169 -0.54 4.89 4.08
N LEU A 170 -0.52 3.68 3.52
CA LEU A 170 -1.73 2.99 3.10
C LEU A 170 -2.23 2.06 4.21
N SER A 171 -3.54 1.91 4.32
CA SER A 171 -4.17 0.97 5.24
C SER A 171 -5.15 0.08 4.48
N TYR A 172 -5.00 -1.22 4.72
CA TYR A 172 -5.79 -2.28 4.12
C TYR A 172 -6.66 -2.90 5.23
N THR A 173 -7.94 -3.10 4.94
CA THR A 173 -8.85 -3.86 5.80
C THR A 173 -9.04 -5.27 5.28
N SER A 174 -9.69 -6.12 6.08
CA SER A 174 -9.93 -7.51 5.69
C SER A 174 -10.77 -7.59 4.42
N GLY A 175 -10.22 -8.23 3.40
CA GLY A 175 -10.87 -8.38 2.09
C GLY A 175 -10.35 -7.41 1.02
N ASP A 176 -9.49 -6.46 1.38
CA ASP A 176 -8.86 -5.58 0.39
C ASP A 176 -7.88 -6.36 -0.49
N SER A 177 -7.97 -6.10 -1.80
CA SER A 177 -6.96 -6.52 -2.77
C SER A 177 -5.72 -5.64 -2.64
N VAL A 178 -4.54 -6.16 -3.00
CA VAL A 178 -3.25 -5.42 -2.95
C VAL A 178 -3.30 -4.08 -3.70
N CYS A 179 -4.03 -4.02 -4.82
CA CYS A 179 -4.23 -2.81 -5.61
C CYS A 179 -4.98 -1.69 -4.89
N CYS A 180 -5.72 -2.04 -3.84
CA CYS A 180 -6.96 -1.35 -3.51
C CYS A 180 -7.04 -1.18 -1.99
N PRO A 181 -6.24 -0.24 -1.43
CA PRO A 181 -6.29 0.06 0.00
C PRO A 181 -7.65 0.64 0.38
N SER A 182 -8.06 0.43 1.63
CA SER A 182 -9.26 1.04 2.20
C SER A 182 -9.09 2.51 2.53
N SER A 183 -7.88 2.93 2.91
CA SER A 183 -7.59 4.33 3.23
C SER A 183 -6.11 4.68 3.06
N GLU A 184 -5.86 5.98 2.99
CA GLU A 184 -4.53 6.58 3.02
C GLU A 184 -4.46 7.58 4.17
N THR A 185 -3.29 7.68 4.81
CA THR A 185 -2.95 8.79 5.69
C THR A 185 -1.69 9.48 5.20
N VAL A 186 -1.79 10.76 4.90
CA VAL A 186 -0.67 11.65 4.56
C VAL A 186 -0.29 12.43 5.80
N ILE A 187 0.96 12.30 6.23
CA ILE A 187 1.53 13.00 7.39
C ILE A 187 2.59 13.95 6.88
N THR A 188 2.39 15.24 7.11
CA THR A 188 3.38 16.27 6.78
C THR A 188 4.20 16.57 8.03
N TYR A 189 5.52 16.54 7.90
CA TYR A 189 6.47 16.83 8.95
C TYR A 189 7.29 18.07 8.61
N GLY A 190 7.54 18.88 9.64
CA GLY A 190 8.47 19.99 9.60
C GLY A 190 9.64 19.75 10.53
N TRP A 191 10.83 20.21 10.12
CA TRP A 191 12.03 20.11 10.95
C TRP A 191 11.98 21.10 12.13
N SER A 192 12.17 20.60 13.35
CA SER A 192 12.46 21.40 14.54
C SER A 192 13.97 21.52 14.69
N GLY A 193 14.50 22.73 14.46
CA GLY A 193 15.91 23.02 14.68
C GLY A 193 16.33 22.91 16.14
N ALA A 194 15.41 23.18 17.08
CA ALA A 194 15.66 23.11 18.52
C ALA A 194 15.87 21.65 18.98
N ASP A 195 14.96 20.76 18.57
CA ASP A 195 14.96 19.36 19.00
C ASP A 195 15.78 18.46 18.05
N ARG A 196 16.28 19.04 16.95
CA ARG A 196 16.94 18.33 15.84
C ARG A 196 16.14 17.10 15.41
N SER A 197 14.83 17.26 15.23
CA SER A 197 13.92 16.19 14.86
C SER A 197 12.77 16.68 13.99
N PHE A 198 12.14 15.76 13.27
CA PHE A 198 10.91 16.03 12.54
C PHE A 198 9.71 16.01 13.49
N THR A 199 8.86 17.02 13.36
CA THR A 199 7.62 17.18 14.12
C THR A 199 6.43 17.16 13.17
N VAL A 200 5.34 16.51 13.57
CA VAL A 200 4.12 16.45 12.76
C VAL A 200 3.53 17.86 12.64
N ARG A 201 3.29 18.31 11.41
CA ARG A 201 2.60 19.56 11.08
C ARG A 201 1.13 19.33 10.80
N SER A 202 0.82 18.32 10.00
CA SER A 202 -0.56 17.93 9.68
C SER A 202 -0.67 16.42 9.48
N ARG A 203 -1.90 15.93 9.61
CA ARG A 203 -2.30 14.56 9.26
C ARG A 203 -3.62 14.64 8.53
N GLU A 204 -3.63 14.13 7.31
CA GLU A 204 -4.83 14.07 6.46
C GLU A 204 -5.10 12.60 6.18
N ARG A 205 -6.35 12.16 6.40
CA ARG A 205 -6.77 10.79 6.11
C ARG A 205 -7.86 10.82 5.05
N THR A 206 -7.72 9.96 4.06
CA THR A 206 -8.70 9.74 3.01
C THR A 206 -9.21 8.31 3.11
N ASP A 207 -10.52 8.15 3.37
CA ASP A 207 -11.19 6.85 3.35
C ASP A 207 -11.74 6.58 1.94
N TYR A 208 -11.26 5.57 1.23
CA TYR A 208 -11.67 5.28 -0.14
C TYR A 208 -13.04 4.61 -0.24
N SER A 209 -13.42 3.83 0.78
CA SER A 209 -14.74 3.17 0.86
C SER A 209 -15.93 4.13 0.94
N LYS A 210 -15.71 5.41 1.28
CA LYS A 210 -16.75 6.45 1.32
C LYS A 210 -16.84 7.28 0.03
N ASN A 211 -15.89 7.12 -0.88
CA ASN A 211 -15.74 7.95 -2.07
C ASN A 211 -16.21 7.25 -3.36
N VAL A 212 -16.80 6.05 -3.26
CA VAL A 212 -17.55 5.45 -4.38
C VAL A 212 -18.89 6.16 -4.45
N PRO A 213 -19.23 6.91 -5.52
CA PRO A 213 -20.59 7.36 -5.72
C PRO A 213 -21.48 6.12 -5.66
N LYS A 214 -22.44 6.11 -4.73
CA LYS A 214 -23.48 5.09 -4.72
C LYS A 214 -24.18 5.21 -6.07
N GLU A 215 -23.95 4.26 -6.96
CA GLU A 215 -24.68 4.17 -8.22
C GLU A 215 -26.15 4.12 -7.83
N GLU A 216 -26.86 5.23 -8.06
CA GLU A 216 -28.28 5.32 -7.85
C GLU A 216 -28.88 4.27 -8.80
N ALA A 217 -29.48 3.23 -8.23
CA ALA A 217 -29.96 2.08 -8.96
C ALA A 217 -30.76 2.55 -10.18
N THR A 218 -30.25 2.25 -11.38
CA THR A 218 -30.93 2.61 -12.63
C THR A 218 -32.32 1.99 -12.59
N PRO A 219 -33.41 2.76 -12.77
CA PRO A 219 -34.74 2.20 -12.77
C PRO A 219 -34.84 1.17 -13.90
N VAL A 220 -35.24 -0.05 -13.54
CA VAL A 220 -35.44 -1.16 -14.47
C VAL A 220 -36.46 -0.71 -15.53
N PRO A 221 -36.16 -0.78 -16.84
CA PRO A 221 -37.13 -0.44 -17.85
C PRO A 221 -38.25 -1.48 -17.81
N THR A 222 -39.48 -1.03 -17.55
CA THR A 222 -40.67 -1.87 -17.69
C THR A 222 -40.78 -2.29 -19.15
N ALA A 223 -40.57 -3.57 -19.43
CA ALA A 223 -40.84 -4.17 -20.73
C ALA A 223 -42.30 -3.90 -21.09
N ARG A 224 -42.52 -3.13 -22.16
CA ARG A 224 -43.81 -3.00 -22.80
C ARG A 224 -44.06 -4.32 -23.52
N ALA A 225 -45.09 -5.05 -23.10
CA ALA A 225 -45.52 -6.26 -23.77
C ALA A 225 -45.86 -5.94 -25.22
N ASP A 226 -45.13 -6.57 -26.15
CA ASP A 226 -45.60 -6.82 -27.50
C ASP A 226 -46.89 -7.64 -27.41
N ASP A 227 -48.00 -7.07 -27.90
CA ASP A 227 -49.16 -7.86 -28.27
C ASP A 227 -49.23 -7.87 -29.79
N GLY A 228 -48.56 -8.88 -30.36
CA GLY A 228 -48.81 -9.29 -31.73
C GLY A 228 -50.10 -10.09 -31.76
N THR A 229 -51.12 -9.57 -32.46
CA THR A 229 -52.23 -10.37 -32.94
C THR A 229 -52.21 -10.37 -34.46
N GLU A 230 -51.84 -11.52 -35.03
CA GLU A 230 -52.15 -11.90 -36.40
C GLU A 230 -53.67 -12.17 -36.53
N GLY A 231 -54.26 -11.77 -37.66
CA GLY A 231 -55.66 -12.03 -38.02
C GLY A 231 -56.10 -11.23 -39.23
#